data_AF-A0A376MMT6-F1
#
_entry.id   AF-A0A376MMT6-F1
#
_cell.length_a   1.000
_cell.length_b   1.000
_cell.length_c   1.000
_cell.angle_alpha   90.00
_cell.angle_beta   90.00
_cell.angle_gamma   90.00
#
_symmetry.space_group_name_H-M   'P 1'
#
loop_
_entity.id
_entity.type
_entity.pdbx_description
1 polymer ?
#
loop_
_entity_poly.entity_id
_entity_poly.type
_entity_poly.pdbx_seq_one_letter_code
_entity_poly.pdbx_strand_id
1 'polypeptide(L)'
;MKKGTVLNSDISSVISRLGHTDTLVVCDAGLPIPKSTTRIDMALTQGVPSFMQVLGVVTNEMQVEAAIIAEEIKQHNPQLHETLLTHLEQLQKHQGNTIEIRYTTHEQFKQQTAESQAVIRSGECSPYANIILCAGVTFLRPSWKHYFSLKASIKPSRA
;
A
#
# COMPACT_ATOMS: atom_id res chain seq x y z
N MET A 1 -24.92 -6.78 -2.33
CA MET A 1 -24.56 -5.41 -1.90
C MET A 1 -23.63 -5.52 -0.69
N LYS A 2 -22.48 -4.84 -0.70
CA LYS A 2 -21.43 -4.93 0.33
C LYS A 2 -21.76 -3.96 1.50
N LYS A 3 -21.56 -4.38 2.76
CA LYS A 3 -21.56 -3.50 3.94
C LYS A 3 -20.17 -2.85 4.10
N GLY A 4 -20.06 -1.74 4.82
CA GLY A 4 -18.79 -1.03 5.03
C GLY A 4 -18.55 0.09 4.00
N THR A 5 -17.31 0.58 3.92
CA THR A 5 -16.98 1.83 3.19
C THR A 5 -16.21 1.61 1.88
N VAL A 6 -15.49 0.49 1.72
CA VAL A 6 -14.78 0.16 0.47
C VAL A 6 -15.74 -0.53 -0.48
N LEU A 7 -16.38 0.25 -1.35
CA LEU A 7 -17.47 -0.23 -2.22
C LEU A 7 -17.01 -0.64 -3.62
N ASN A 8 -15.86 -0.16 -4.09
CA ASN A 8 -15.37 -0.50 -5.42
C ASN A 8 -15.02 -2.00 -5.48
N SER A 9 -15.56 -2.70 -6.48
CA SER A 9 -15.43 -4.14 -6.63
C SER A 9 -13.99 -4.59 -6.90
N ASP A 10 -13.24 -3.83 -7.71
CA ASP A 10 -11.90 -4.20 -8.12
C ASP A 10 -10.89 -3.95 -7.00
N ILE A 11 -11.04 -2.83 -6.28
CA ILE A 11 -10.28 -2.55 -5.05
C ILE A 11 -10.56 -3.63 -4.01
N SER A 12 -11.83 -3.98 -3.79
CA SER A 12 -12.19 -5.06 -2.86
C SER A 12 -11.57 -6.40 -3.27
N SER A 13 -11.63 -6.72 -4.57
CA SER A 13 -11.07 -7.95 -5.13
C SER A 13 -9.56 -8.03 -4.89
N VAL A 14 -8.81 -6.97 -5.22
CA VAL A 14 -7.35 -6.95 -5.06
C VAL A 14 -6.97 -6.99 -3.58
N ILE A 15 -7.57 -6.17 -2.71
CA ILE A 15 -7.25 -6.17 -1.28
C ILE A 15 -7.49 -7.54 -0.66
N SER A 16 -8.58 -8.22 -1.03
CA SER A 16 -8.89 -9.57 -0.51
C SER A 16 -7.90 -10.67 -0.92
N ARG A 17 -7.07 -10.41 -1.93
CA ARG A 17 -6.08 -11.35 -2.47
C ARG A 17 -4.66 -11.07 -1.99
N LEU A 18 -4.43 -9.95 -1.29
CA LEU A 18 -3.11 -9.59 -0.80
C LEU A 18 -2.61 -10.61 0.24
N GLY A 19 -1.45 -11.17 -0.03
CA GLY A 19 -0.62 -11.87 0.94
C GLY A 19 0.34 -10.91 1.66
N HIS A 20 1.06 -11.44 2.65
CA HIS A 20 2.12 -10.67 3.32
C HIS A 20 3.19 -10.27 2.29
N THR A 21 3.68 -9.02 2.38
CA THR A 21 4.65 -8.39 1.45
C THR A 21 4.14 -8.00 0.07
N ASP A 22 2.94 -8.40 -0.32
CA ASP A 22 2.34 -7.91 -1.57
C ASP A 22 2.22 -6.39 -1.56
N THR A 23 2.34 -5.79 -2.74
CA THR A 23 2.27 -4.35 -2.88
C THR A 23 1.07 -3.88 -3.69
N LEU A 24 0.55 -2.73 -3.30
CA LEU A 24 -0.57 -2.04 -3.96
C LEU A 24 -0.21 -0.57 -4.12
N VAL A 25 -0.34 -0.03 -5.33
CA VAL A 25 0.01 1.37 -5.62
C VAL A 25 -1.25 2.21 -5.66
N VAL A 26 -1.21 3.38 -5.02
CA VAL A 26 -2.16 4.48 -5.28
C VAL A 26 -1.36 5.59 -5.96
N CYS A 27 -1.84 6.05 -7.12
CA CYS A 27 -1.09 7.00 -7.95
C CYS A 27 -1.91 8.22 -8.37
N ASP A 28 -1.19 9.24 -8.80
CA ASP A 28 -1.73 10.43 -9.45
C ASP A 28 -2.20 10.11 -10.88
N ALA A 29 -2.78 11.11 -11.55
CA ALA A 29 -3.27 10.96 -12.91
C ALA A 29 -2.15 10.78 -13.94
N GLY A 30 -0.90 11.11 -13.63
CA GLY A 30 0.22 11.12 -14.58
C GLY A 30 1.10 9.87 -14.56
N LEU A 31 1.09 9.08 -13.48
CA LEU A 31 2.00 7.94 -13.35
C LEU A 31 1.80 6.89 -14.46
N PRO A 32 2.86 6.48 -15.18
CA PRO A 32 2.78 5.38 -16.15
C PRO A 32 2.55 4.06 -15.42
N ILE A 33 1.58 3.27 -15.90
CA ILE A 33 1.23 1.97 -15.32
C ILE A 33 1.86 0.85 -16.16
N PRO A 34 2.78 0.03 -15.60
CA PRO A 34 3.36 -1.10 -16.31
C PRO A 34 2.30 -2.11 -16.79
N LYS A 35 2.56 -2.80 -17.91
CA LYS A 35 1.64 -3.84 -18.41
C LYS A 35 1.59 -5.10 -17.53
N SER A 36 2.59 -5.28 -16.66
CA SER A 36 2.69 -6.42 -15.73
C SER A 36 1.74 -6.33 -14.55
N THR A 37 1.16 -5.16 -14.27
CA THR A 37 0.31 -4.92 -13.11
C THR A 37 -1.13 -4.60 -13.53
N THR A 38 -2.08 -4.93 -12.65
CA THR A 38 -3.50 -4.64 -12.88
C THR A 38 -3.76 -3.14 -12.78
N ARG A 39 -4.38 -2.56 -13.81
CA ARG A 39 -4.83 -1.16 -13.77
C ARG A 39 -6.25 -1.06 -13.21
N ILE A 40 -6.43 -0.30 -12.14
CA ILE A 40 -7.74 0.12 -11.63
C ILE A 40 -7.85 1.64 -11.81
N ASP A 41 -8.53 2.09 -12.85
CA ASP A 41 -8.63 3.52 -13.16
C ASP A 41 -9.87 4.13 -12.51
N MET A 42 -9.66 4.93 -11.46
CA MET A 42 -10.72 5.63 -10.73
C MET A 42 -10.86 7.08 -11.16
N ALA A 43 -9.93 7.60 -11.98
CA ALA A 43 -9.92 9.00 -12.39
C ALA A 43 -11.14 9.33 -13.25
N LEU A 44 -12.05 10.13 -12.70
CA LEU A 44 -13.22 10.63 -13.41
C LEU A 44 -12.89 11.93 -14.16
N THR A 45 -12.24 12.85 -13.47
CA THR A 45 -11.78 14.14 -13.99
C THR A 45 -10.63 14.66 -13.12
N GLN A 46 -10.03 15.81 -13.48
CA GLN A 46 -8.97 16.42 -12.67
C GLN A 46 -9.42 16.62 -11.22
N GLY A 47 -8.66 16.06 -10.29
CA GLY A 47 -8.89 16.09 -8.85
C GLY A 47 -9.96 15.13 -8.33
N VAL A 48 -10.59 14.31 -9.17
CA VAL A 48 -11.73 13.45 -8.76
C VAL A 48 -11.53 11.98 -9.15
N PRO A 49 -11.47 11.06 -8.19
CA PRO A 49 -11.25 11.30 -6.75
C PRO A 49 -9.84 11.81 -6.49
N SER A 50 -9.62 12.50 -5.36
CA SER A 50 -8.27 12.93 -4.95
C SER A 50 -7.41 11.76 -4.49
N PHE A 51 -6.08 11.96 -4.43
CA PHE A 51 -5.16 10.93 -3.96
C PHE A 51 -5.49 10.48 -2.53
N MET A 52 -5.71 11.43 -1.62
CA MET A 52 -6.02 11.13 -0.22
C MET A 52 -7.38 10.44 -0.04
N GLN A 53 -8.37 10.72 -0.90
CA GLN A 53 -9.65 10.01 -0.89
C GLN A 53 -9.46 8.53 -1.24
N VAL A 54 -8.71 8.24 -2.31
CA VAL A 54 -8.42 6.86 -2.72
C VAL A 54 -7.58 6.15 -1.66
N LEU A 55 -6.51 6.79 -1.19
CA LEU A 55 -5.63 6.22 -0.17
C LEU A 55 -6.39 5.89 1.12
N GLY A 56 -7.21 6.84 1.62
CA GLY A 56 -8.01 6.63 2.82
C GLY A 56 -8.97 5.45 2.70
N VAL A 57 -9.64 5.31 1.55
CA VAL A 57 -10.53 4.16 1.28
C VAL A 57 -9.74 2.86 1.24
N VAL A 58 -8.60 2.80 0.54
CA VAL A 58 -7.77 1.60 0.46
C VAL A 58 -7.29 1.15 1.84
N THR A 59 -6.77 2.08 2.65
CA THR A 59 -6.22 1.76 3.97
C THR A 59 -7.26 1.44 5.05
N ASN A 60 -8.56 1.65 4.77
CA ASN A 60 -9.63 1.20 5.66
C ASN A 60 -9.80 -0.33 5.67
N GLU A 61 -9.38 -1.02 4.59
CA GLU A 61 -9.50 -2.48 4.46
C GLU A 61 -8.12 -3.16 4.35
N MET A 62 -7.11 -2.48 3.78
CA MET A 62 -5.74 -3.00 3.66
C MET A 62 -4.93 -2.83 4.96
N GLN A 63 -4.32 -3.93 5.42
CA GLN A 63 -3.28 -3.90 6.46
C GLN A 63 -1.95 -3.47 5.86
N VAL A 64 -1.29 -2.47 6.45
CA VAL A 64 -0.08 -1.87 5.88
C VAL A 64 1.07 -2.01 6.87
N GLU A 65 2.22 -2.51 6.44
CA GLU A 65 3.43 -2.54 7.28
C GLU A 65 4.54 -1.60 6.81
N ALA A 66 4.50 -1.18 5.54
CA ALA A 66 5.44 -0.21 5.01
C ALA A 66 4.82 0.61 3.87
N ALA A 67 5.41 1.78 3.62
CA ALA A 67 5.09 2.68 2.53
C ALA A 67 6.37 3.11 1.81
N ILE A 68 6.37 3.09 0.48
CA ILE A 68 7.46 3.63 -0.35
C ILE A 68 6.95 4.86 -1.09
N ILE A 69 7.71 5.94 -1.04
CA ILE A 69 7.35 7.24 -1.62
C ILE A 69 8.54 7.80 -2.41
N ALA A 70 8.28 8.47 -3.53
CA ALA A 70 9.31 9.19 -4.28
C ALA A 70 9.84 10.39 -3.45
N GLU A 71 11.15 10.53 -3.29
CA GLU A 71 11.76 11.58 -2.46
C GLU A 71 11.43 13.00 -2.95
N GLU A 72 11.21 13.15 -4.25
CA GLU A 72 10.85 14.39 -4.93
C GLU A 72 9.58 15.03 -4.35
N ILE A 73 8.67 14.25 -3.73
CA ILE A 73 7.46 14.78 -3.08
C ILE A 73 7.79 15.81 -2.00
N LYS A 74 8.93 15.66 -1.29
CA LYS A 74 9.33 16.55 -0.20
C LYS A 74 9.54 17.98 -0.67
N GLN A 75 10.04 18.14 -1.90
CA GLN A 75 10.35 19.44 -2.48
C GLN A 75 9.19 19.97 -3.32
N HIS A 76 8.55 19.09 -4.09
CA HIS A 76 7.56 19.51 -5.08
C HIS A 76 6.11 19.48 -4.59
N ASN A 77 5.83 18.75 -3.51
CA ASN A 77 4.49 18.62 -2.94
C ASN A 77 4.50 18.45 -1.40
N PRO A 78 5.16 19.37 -0.66
CA PRO A 78 5.36 19.23 0.79
C PRO A 78 4.05 19.15 1.59
N GLN A 79 3.00 19.86 1.15
CA GLN A 79 1.70 19.86 1.84
C GLN A 79 1.01 18.49 1.76
N LEU A 80 1.00 17.87 0.57
CA LEU A 80 0.47 16.52 0.43
C LEU A 80 1.34 15.52 1.19
N HIS A 81 2.66 15.70 1.17
CA HIS A 81 3.59 14.87 1.90
C HIS A 81 3.30 14.86 3.41
N GLU A 82 3.14 16.04 4.03
CA GLU A 82 2.75 16.15 5.45
C GLU A 82 1.40 15.50 5.75
N THR A 83 0.42 15.69 4.86
CA THR A 83 -0.91 15.08 4.98
C THR A 83 -0.83 13.55 4.91
N LEU A 84 -0.01 13.02 3.98
CA LEU A 84 0.25 11.60 3.82
C LEU A 84 0.93 10.99 5.06
N LEU A 85 1.95 11.67 5.60
CA LEU A 85 2.63 11.21 6.81
C LEU A 85 1.68 11.17 8.01
N THR A 86 0.85 12.19 8.16
CA THR A 86 -0.18 12.25 9.22
C THR A 86 -1.16 11.09 9.10
N HIS A 87 -1.62 10.79 7.88
CA HIS A 87 -2.51 9.65 7.61
C HIS A 87 -1.87 8.32 7.99
N LEU A 88 -0.60 8.08 7.61
CA LEU A 88 0.12 6.86 7.97
C LEU A 88 0.38 6.75 9.48
N GLU A 89 0.64 7.87 10.17
CA GLU A 89 0.79 7.88 11.63
C GLU A 89 -0.51 7.51 12.34
N GLN A 90 -1.66 7.98 11.84
CA GLN A 90 -2.97 7.59 12.35
C GLN A 90 -3.28 6.13 12.04
N LEU A 91 -2.95 5.67 10.84
CA LEU A 91 -3.15 4.30 10.40
C LEU A 91 -2.38 3.30 11.26
N GLN A 92 -1.09 3.55 11.53
CA GLN A 92 -0.29 2.63 12.35
C GLN A 92 -0.81 2.53 13.80
N LYS A 93 -1.34 3.64 14.36
CA LYS A 93 -2.00 3.65 15.68
C LYS A 93 -3.27 2.81 15.65
N HIS A 94 -4.07 2.93 14.57
CA HIS A 94 -5.29 2.15 14.39
C HIS A 94 -5.01 0.66 14.19
N GLN A 95 -3.96 0.31 13.44
CA GLN A 95 -3.54 -1.06 13.18
C GLN A 95 -2.76 -1.69 14.35
N GLY A 96 -2.27 -0.89 15.29
CA GLY A 96 -1.46 -1.37 16.41
C GLY A 96 -0.08 -1.87 15.97
N ASN A 97 0.49 -1.31 14.91
CA ASN A 97 1.80 -1.66 14.37
C ASN A 97 2.68 -0.41 14.16
N THR A 98 3.82 -0.58 13.49
CA THR A 98 4.66 0.51 13.00
C THR A 98 4.73 0.40 11.48
N ILE A 99 4.42 1.49 10.79
CA ILE A 99 4.53 1.56 9.33
C ILE A 99 5.89 2.14 8.97
N GLU A 100 6.75 1.34 8.36
CA GLU A 100 8.05 1.81 7.88
C GLU A 100 7.88 2.68 6.64
N ILE A 101 8.36 3.93 6.69
CA ILE A 101 8.33 4.84 5.54
C ILE A 101 9.71 4.86 4.88
N ARG A 102 9.75 4.50 3.60
CA ARG A 102 10.96 4.47 2.78
C ARG A 102 10.84 5.50 1.66
N TYR A 103 11.96 6.13 1.35
CA TYR A 103 12.07 7.03 0.20
C TYR A 103 12.97 6.42 -0.86
N THR A 104 12.62 6.66 -2.12
CA THR A 104 13.39 6.25 -3.29
C THR A 104 13.28 7.33 -4.36
N THR A 105 14.10 7.27 -5.41
CA THR A 105 13.96 8.20 -6.55
C THR A 105 12.69 7.88 -7.33
N HIS A 106 12.10 8.86 -8.03
CA HIS A 106 10.90 8.61 -8.84
C HIS A 106 11.12 7.55 -9.93
N GLU A 107 12.32 7.46 -10.50
CA GLU A 107 12.66 6.41 -11.47
C GLU A 107 12.64 5.01 -10.86
N GLN A 108 13.25 4.84 -9.68
CA GLN A 108 13.21 3.58 -8.94
C GLN A 108 11.80 3.23 -8.46
N PHE A 109 11.02 4.23 -8.03
CA PHE A 109 9.62 4.07 -7.68
C PHE A 109 8.83 3.47 -8.86
N LYS A 110 8.98 4.03 -10.07
CA LYS A 110 8.34 3.50 -11.28
C LYS A 110 8.72 2.05 -11.56
N GLN A 111 10.00 1.70 -11.41
CA GLN A 111 10.46 0.31 -11.57
C GLN A 111 9.77 -0.63 -10.57
N GLN A 112 9.67 -0.23 -9.30
CA GLN A 112 9.04 -1.02 -8.26
C GLN A 112 7.53 -1.22 -8.49
N THR A 113 6.84 -0.30 -9.18
CA THR A 113 5.41 -0.46 -9.49
C THR A 113 5.12 -1.67 -10.39
N ALA A 114 6.09 -2.16 -11.15
CA ALA A 114 5.93 -3.31 -12.03
C ALA A 114 5.66 -4.63 -11.28
N GLU A 115 6.06 -4.70 -10.01
CA GLU A 115 5.90 -5.86 -9.12
C GLU A 115 4.63 -5.75 -8.24
N SER A 116 3.84 -4.69 -8.41
CA SER A 116 2.62 -4.49 -7.63
C SER A 116 1.44 -5.30 -8.15
N GLN A 117 0.58 -5.75 -7.24
CA GLN A 117 -0.62 -6.50 -7.57
C GLN A 117 -1.61 -5.66 -8.40
N ALA A 118 -1.69 -4.36 -8.09
CA ALA A 118 -2.40 -3.38 -8.89
C ALA A 118 -1.87 -1.96 -8.69
N VAL A 119 -2.20 -1.10 -9.65
CA VAL A 119 -2.07 0.36 -9.55
C VAL A 119 -3.47 0.98 -9.63
N ILE A 120 -3.86 1.66 -8.56
CA ILE A 120 -5.12 2.39 -8.44
C ILE A 120 -4.87 3.86 -8.79
N ARG A 121 -5.34 4.27 -9.96
CA ARG A 121 -5.15 5.64 -10.47
C ARG A 121 -6.24 6.56 -9.96
N SER A 122 -5.84 7.60 -9.24
CA SER A 122 -6.71 8.70 -8.81
C SER A 122 -6.77 9.81 -9.87
N GLY A 123 -7.65 10.79 -9.66
CA GLY A 123 -7.69 12.02 -10.44
C GLY A 123 -6.67 13.08 -9.99
N GLU A 124 -5.83 12.79 -8.99
CA GLU A 124 -4.87 13.74 -8.43
C GLU A 124 -3.93 14.31 -9.50
N CYS A 125 -3.73 15.62 -9.47
CA CYS A 125 -2.91 16.33 -10.46
C CYS A 125 -1.68 17.01 -9.84
N SER A 126 -1.56 17.00 -8.51
CA SER A 126 -0.36 17.51 -7.84
C SER A 126 0.84 16.55 -8.03
N PRO A 127 2.07 17.08 -8.11
CA PRO A 127 3.22 16.31 -8.52
C PRO A 127 3.62 15.25 -7.47
N TYR A 128 4.08 14.09 -7.94
CA TYR A 128 4.58 12.99 -7.12
C TYR A 128 3.59 12.45 -6.07
N ALA A 129 2.29 12.58 -6.32
CA ALA A 129 1.25 12.04 -5.45
C ALA A 129 1.08 10.53 -5.69
N ASN A 130 2.11 9.76 -5.34
CA ASN A 130 2.20 8.33 -5.56
C ASN A 130 2.77 7.63 -4.32
N ILE A 131 2.19 6.48 -3.98
CA ILE A 131 2.64 5.65 -2.86
C ILE A 131 2.53 4.16 -3.23
N ILE A 132 3.54 3.39 -2.86
CA ILE A 132 3.46 1.92 -2.83
C ILE A 132 3.18 1.53 -1.38
N LEU A 133 2.07 0.83 -1.14
CA LEU A 133 1.72 0.25 0.16
C LEU A 133 2.16 -1.22 0.18
N CYS A 134 2.85 -1.63 1.24
CA CYS A 134 3.24 -3.01 1.47
C CYS A 134 2.30 -3.67 2.48
N ALA A 135 1.71 -4.80 2.11
CA ALA A 135 0.75 -5.52 2.93
C ALA A 135 1.41 -6.14 4.16
N GLY A 136 0.86 -5.83 5.34
CA GLY A 136 1.26 -6.38 6.63
C GLY A 136 0.46 -7.60 7.06
N VAL A 137 0.61 -8.00 8.32
CA VAL A 137 -0.17 -9.09 8.94
C VAL A 137 -1.08 -8.54 10.06
N THR A 138 -2.27 -9.11 10.21
CA THR A 138 -3.26 -8.72 11.24
C THR A 138 -2.99 -9.26 12.64
N PHE A 139 -2.03 -10.18 12.78
CA PHE A 139 -1.73 -10.84 14.05
C PHE A 139 -0.39 -10.36 14.60
N LEU A 140 -0.32 -10.27 15.94
CA LEU A 140 0.92 -9.96 16.63
C LEU A 140 2.02 -10.90 16.13
N ARG A 141 3.22 -10.35 15.88
CA ARG A 141 4.46 -11.12 15.84
C ARG A 141 5.05 -11.10 17.26
N PRO A 142 4.56 -11.87 18.26
CA PRO A 142 5.39 -12.16 19.41
C PRO A 142 6.59 -12.89 18.82
N SER A 143 7.79 -12.32 19.01
CA SER A 143 9.04 -12.72 18.38
C SER A 143 9.01 -14.16 17.89
N TRP A 144 9.13 -14.36 16.57
CA TRP A 144 9.30 -15.66 15.92
C TRP A 144 10.61 -16.37 16.33
N LYS A 145 11.14 -16.12 17.53
CA LYS A 145 12.16 -16.93 18.19
C LYS A 145 11.58 -18.22 18.78
N HIS A 146 10.32 -18.25 19.21
CA HIS A 146 9.74 -19.44 19.85
C HIS A 146 9.05 -20.42 18.89
N TYR A 147 8.38 -19.94 17.83
CA TYR A 147 7.60 -20.81 16.95
C TYR A 147 8.47 -21.67 16.02
N PHE A 148 9.64 -21.17 15.61
CA PHE A 148 10.60 -21.96 14.82
C PHE A 148 11.45 -22.92 15.66
N SER A 149 11.60 -22.68 16.98
CA SER A 149 12.27 -23.61 17.90
C SER A 149 11.50 -24.93 18.02
N LEU A 150 10.17 -24.88 18.02
CA LEU A 150 9.32 -26.06 18.17
C LEU A 150 9.23 -26.95 16.91
N LYS A 151 9.39 -26.39 15.70
CA LYS A 151 9.43 -27.20 14.47
C LYS A 151 10.81 -27.84 14.18
N ALA A 152 11.89 -27.37 14.82
CA ALA A 152 13.20 -28.00 14.71
C ALA A 152 13.37 -29.25 15.60
N SER A 153 12.47 -29.47 16.57
CA SER A 153 12.50 -30.64 17.46
C SER A 153 11.70 -31.86 16.97
N ILE A 154 10.96 -31.76 15.87
CA ILE A 154 10.30 -32.93 15.28
C ILE A 154 11.24 -33.54 14.25
N LYS A 155 12.19 -34.36 14.72
CA LYS A 155 12.87 -35.33 13.85
C LYS A 155 11.81 -36.34 13.37
N PRO A 156 11.75 -36.69 12.07
CA PRO A 156 10.99 -37.85 11.66
C PRO A 156 11.61 -39.08 12.33
N SER A 157 10.83 -39.82 13.12
CA SER A 157 11.22 -41.16 13.55
C SER A 157 11.32 -42.01 12.30
N ARG A 158 12.55 -42.37 11.89
CA ARG A 158 12.76 -43.42 10.90
C ARG A 158 12.29 -44.74 11.51
N ALA A 159 11.21 -45.28 10.95
CA ALA A 159 10.96 -46.72 10.92
C ALA A 159 11.61 -47.30 9.66
#